data_AF-A0A521T2X6-F1
#
_entry.id   AF-A0A521T2X6-F1
#
_cell.length_a   1.000
_cell.length_b   1.000
_cell.length_c   1.000
_cell.angle_alpha   90.00
_cell.angle_beta   90.00
_cell.angle_gamma   90.00
#
_symmetry.space_group_name_H-M   'P 1'
#
loop_
_entity.id
_entity.type
_entity.pdbx_description
1 polymer ?
#
loop_
_entity_poly.entity_id
_entity_poly.type
_entity_poly.pdbx_seq_one_letter_code
_entity_poly.pdbx_strand_id
1 'polypeptide(L)'
;MDIGSVLLILALGLLTAVFVGRPLIENRSSGVSEREHTLSALMAERDRLLEALLELDFDYKLGKVPEEIYPGQRANLMERGAEILKQLDVLMPESEPSKEEDRLEAAIAARRGATEGDVVEEKIAARRKMKTAGPTAAKAKARTGSKFCAACGKPVQLGDRFCPSCGEAL
;
A
#
# COMPACT_ATOMS: atom_id res chain seq x y z
N MET A 1 70.14 9.79 -34.80
CA MET A 1 69.48 9.63 -33.48
C MET A 1 70.24 8.58 -32.72
N ASP A 2 70.70 8.90 -31.51
CA ASP A 2 71.41 7.94 -30.68
C ASP A 2 70.52 6.73 -30.37
N ILE A 3 71.11 5.54 -30.39
CA ILE A 3 70.39 4.28 -30.10
C ILE A 3 69.65 4.35 -28.75
N GLY A 4 70.19 5.09 -27.79
CA GLY A 4 69.54 5.31 -26.49
C GLY A 4 68.23 6.09 -26.56
N SER A 5 68.10 7.09 -27.46
CA SER A 5 66.85 7.86 -27.57
C SER A 5 65.76 7.05 -28.26
N VAL A 6 66.13 6.22 -29.24
CA VAL A 6 65.19 5.30 -29.91
C VAL A 6 64.62 4.28 -28.93
N LEU A 7 65.45 3.68 -28.06
CA LEU A 7 65.00 2.72 -27.06
C LEU A 7 64.09 3.36 -26.00
N LEU A 8 64.38 4.60 -25.58
CA LEU A 8 63.57 5.32 -24.60
C LEU A 8 62.18 5.64 -25.14
N ILE A 9 62.09 6.14 -26.38
CA ILE A 9 60.81 6.43 -27.04
C ILE A 9 59.98 5.16 -27.20
N LEU A 10 60.61 4.05 -27.60
CA LEU A 10 59.92 2.77 -27.78
C LEU A 10 59.38 2.22 -26.45
N ALA A 11 60.18 2.27 -25.38
CA ALA A 11 59.76 1.83 -24.05
C ALA A 11 58.58 2.67 -23.52
N LEU A 12 58.64 3.99 -23.67
CA LEU A 12 57.56 4.89 -23.27
C LEU A 12 56.30 4.65 -24.12
N GLY A 13 56.45 4.49 -25.43
CA GLY A 13 55.36 4.19 -26.34
C GLY A 13 54.67 2.86 -26.05
N LEU A 14 55.44 1.83 -25.66
CA LEU A 14 54.87 0.54 -25.26
C LEU A 14 54.08 0.66 -23.95
N LEU A 15 54.62 1.41 -22.98
CA LEU A 15 53.96 1.62 -21.69
C LEU A 15 52.67 2.43 -21.84
N THR A 16 52.65 3.47 -22.67
CA THR A 16 51.44 4.22 -22.99
C THR A 16 50.44 3.38 -23.77
N ALA A 17 50.90 2.57 -24.74
CA ALA A 17 50.04 1.65 -25.47
C ALA A 17 49.39 0.60 -24.55
N VAL A 18 50.13 0.04 -23.59
CA VAL A 18 49.57 -0.87 -22.58
C VAL A 18 48.58 -0.15 -21.66
N PHE A 19 48.90 1.06 -21.21
CA PHE A 19 48.02 1.85 -20.35
C PHE A 19 46.70 2.21 -21.06
N VAL A 20 46.77 2.63 -22.32
CA VAL A 20 45.60 2.98 -23.15
C VAL A 20 44.84 1.73 -23.63
N GLY A 21 45.53 0.61 -23.85
CA GLY A 21 44.94 -0.67 -24.26
C GLY A 21 44.32 -1.46 -23.10
N ARG A 22 44.68 -1.13 -21.85
CA ARG A 22 44.13 -1.73 -20.62
C ARG A 22 42.59 -1.79 -20.60
N PRO A 23 41.82 -0.72 -20.90
CA PRO A 23 40.35 -0.77 -20.94
C PRO A 23 39.76 -1.72 -21.99
N LEU A 24 40.50 -2.08 -23.06
CA LEU A 24 40.04 -3.08 -24.03
C LEU A 24 40.32 -4.53 -23.57
N ILE A 25 41.37 -4.74 -22.77
CA ILE A 25 41.80 -6.06 -22.30
C ILE A 25 41.10 -6.43 -21.00
N GLU A 26 40.85 -5.43 -20.14
CA GLU A 26 39.92 -5.51 -19.01
C GLU A 26 38.48 -5.47 -19.55
N ASN A 27 38.15 -6.42 -20.43
CA ASN A 27 36.80 -6.77 -20.83
C ASN A 27 36.02 -7.44 -19.67
N ARG A 28 36.39 -7.11 -18.41
CA ARG A 28 35.39 -6.91 -17.38
C ARG A 28 34.61 -5.68 -17.81
N SER A 29 33.72 -5.92 -18.74
CA SER A 29 32.35 -5.49 -18.51
C SER A 29 32.05 -5.80 -17.03
N SER A 30 32.27 -4.80 -16.17
CA SER A 30 31.18 -4.29 -15.37
C SER A 30 30.12 -3.81 -16.36
N GLY A 31 29.63 -4.72 -17.21
CA GLY A 31 28.46 -4.53 -18.02
C GLY A 31 27.44 -4.42 -16.94
N VAL A 32 26.97 -3.19 -16.75
CA VAL A 32 25.78 -2.86 -15.99
C VAL A 32 24.92 -4.10 -15.99
N SER A 33 24.83 -4.75 -14.83
CA SER A 33 24.22 -6.08 -14.76
C SER A 33 22.86 -6.00 -15.42
N GLU A 34 22.37 -7.06 -16.07
CA GLU A 34 21.01 -7.06 -16.64
C GLU A 34 19.99 -6.55 -15.61
N ARG A 35 20.22 -6.86 -14.32
CA ARG A 35 19.53 -6.30 -13.17
C ARG A 35 19.61 -4.77 -13.07
N GLU A 36 20.80 -4.19 -13.16
CA GLU A 36 21.02 -2.74 -13.07
C GLU A 36 20.43 -1.98 -14.27
N HIS A 37 20.46 -2.57 -15.46
CA HIS A 37 19.75 -2.07 -16.63
C HIS A 37 18.23 -2.09 -16.44
N THR A 38 17.68 -3.20 -15.93
CA THR A 38 16.23 -3.31 -15.65
C THR A 38 15.78 -2.33 -14.58
N LEU A 39 16.58 -2.15 -13.52
CA LEU A 39 16.33 -1.18 -12.45
C LEU A 39 16.31 0.25 -13.01
N SER A 40 17.33 0.60 -13.79
CA SER A 40 17.43 1.93 -14.41
C SER A 40 16.26 2.20 -15.36
N ALA A 41 15.83 1.20 -16.13
CA ALA A 41 14.66 1.30 -17.00
C ALA A 41 13.37 1.52 -16.20
N LEU A 42 13.16 0.78 -15.10
CA LEU A 42 11.98 0.93 -14.25
C LEU A 42 11.96 2.28 -13.52
N MET A 43 13.11 2.77 -13.06
CA MET A 43 13.22 4.11 -12.47
C MET A 43 12.84 5.20 -13.47
N ALA A 44 13.34 5.10 -14.71
CA ALA A 44 13.00 6.06 -15.76
C ALA A 44 11.49 6.03 -16.09
N GLU A 45 10.89 4.84 -16.09
CA GLU A 45 9.45 4.70 -16.37
C GLU A 45 8.58 5.24 -15.23
N ARG A 46 8.99 5.07 -13.96
CA ARG A 46 8.37 5.73 -12.81
C ARG A 46 8.37 7.26 -13.00
N ASP A 47 9.52 7.83 -13.34
CA ASP A 47 9.64 9.29 -13.48
C ASP A 47 8.77 9.82 -14.63
N ARG A 48 8.66 9.07 -15.74
CA ARG A 48 7.74 9.39 -16.84
C ARG A 48 6.27 9.37 -16.41
N LEU A 49 5.86 8.37 -15.63
CA LEU A 49 4.47 8.28 -15.15
C LEU A 49 4.15 9.41 -14.17
N LEU A 50 5.11 9.80 -13.32
CA LEU A 50 4.93 10.93 -12.42
C LEU A 50 4.76 12.23 -13.18
N GLU A 51 5.58 12.47 -14.20
CA GLU A 51 5.45 13.64 -15.06
C GLU A 51 4.10 13.65 -15.80
N ALA A 52 3.67 12.51 -16.34
CA ALA A 52 2.37 12.39 -17.01
C ALA A 52 1.19 12.64 -16.07
N LEU A 53 1.25 12.17 -14.82
CA LEU A 53 0.24 12.46 -13.80
C LEU A 53 0.20 13.95 -13.44
N LEU A 54 1.38 14.55 -13.29
CA LEU A 54 1.53 15.97 -12.97
C LEU A 54 0.96 16.83 -14.11
N GLU A 55 1.30 16.53 -15.35
CA GLU A 55 0.80 17.21 -16.54
C GLU A 55 -0.73 17.07 -16.66
N LEU A 56 -1.28 15.86 -16.46
CA LEU A 56 -2.73 15.64 -16.47
C LEU A 56 -3.44 16.47 -15.38
N ASP A 57 -2.89 16.48 -14.16
CA ASP A 57 -3.45 17.26 -13.05
C ASP A 57 -3.39 18.77 -13.35
N PHE A 58 -2.33 19.25 -14.01
CA PHE A 58 -2.23 20.63 -14.46
C PHE A 58 -3.22 20.97 -15.55
N ASP A 59 -3.36 20.11 -16.56
CA ASP A 59 -4.26 20.34 -17.67
C ASP A 59 -5.73 20.33 -17.22
N TYR A 60 -6.08 19.48 -16.24
CA TYR A 60 -7.39 19.53 -15.59
C TYR A 60 -7.59 20.85 -14.82
N LYS A 61 -6.63 21.28 -14.01
CA LYS A 61 -6.69 22.57 -13.28
C LYS A 61 -6.79 23.78 -14.20
N LEU A 62 -6.18 23.70 -15.39
CA LEU A 62 -6.25 24.73 -16.43
C LEU A 62 -7.54 24.64 -17.27
N GLY A 63 -8.39 23.64 -17.02
CA GLY A 63 -9.65 23.45 -17.75
C GLY A 63 -9.48 22.92 -19.18
N LYS A 64 -8.29 22.39 -19.54
CA LYS A 64 -8.07 21.74 -20.84
C LYS A 64 -8.68 20.35 -20.91
N VAL A 65 -8.80 19.67 -19.77
CA VAL A 65 -9.34 18.31 -19.66
C VAL A 65 -10.70 18.36 -18.97
N PRO A 66 -11.76 17.77 -19.57
CA PRO A 66 -13.09 17.69 -18.95
C PRO A 66 -13.13 16.77 -17.71
N GLU A 67 -14.03 17.09 -16.77
CA GLU A 67 -14.22 16.32 -15.53
C GLU A 67 -14.73 14.89 -15.78
N GLU A 68 -15.40 14.64 -16.91
CA GLU A 68 -15.89 13.31 -17.27
C GLU A 68 -14.75 12.34 -17.62
N ILE A 69 -13.61 12.87 -18.09
CA ILE A 69 -12.50 12.06 -18.64
C ILE A 69 -11.34 11.95 -17.65
N TYR A 70 -11.06 13.05 -16.92
CA TYR A 70 -9.99 13.13 -15.94
C TYR A 70 -9.89 11.95 -14.95
N PRO A 71 -10.96 11.55 -14.22
CA PRO A 71 -10.85 10.49 -13.21
C PRO A 71 -10.47 9.13 -13.81
N GLY A 72 -10.95 8.82 -15.02
CA GLY A 72 -10.61 7.59 -15.71
C GLY A 72 -9.14 7.56 -16.15
N GLN A 73 -8.64 8.64 -16.73
CA GLN A 73 -7.23 8.72 -17.14
C GLN A 73 -6.28 8.68 -15.93
N ARG A 74 -6.61 9.41 -14.87
CA ARG A 74 -5.81 9.43 -13.64
C ARG A 74 -5.76 8.07 -12.95
N ALA A 75 -6.89 7.37 -12.87
CA ALA A 75 -6.93 6.03 -12.31
C ALA A 75 -6.05 5.05 -13.09
N ASN A 76 -6.06 5.12 -14.43
CA ASN A 76 -5.23 4.25 -15.25
C ASN A 76 -3.72 4.54 -15.10
N LEU A 77 -3.32 5.81 -15.02
CA LEU A 77 -1.93 6.18 -14.75
C LEU A 77 -1.48 5.75 -13.35
N MET A 78 -2.35 5.87 -12.35
CA MET A 78 -2.08 5.40 -10.99
C MET A 78 -1.91 3.88 -10.91
N GLU A 79 -2.75 3.12 -11.61
CA GLU A 79 -2.64 1.66 -11.68
C GLU A 79 -1.30 1.23 -12.29
N ARG A 80 -0.88 1.85 -13.40
CA ARG A 80 0.44 1.61 -13.99
C ARG A 80 1.58 1.98 -13.03
N GLY A 81 1.45 3.11 -12.33
CA GLY A 81 2.45 3.55 -11.36
C GLY A 81 2.61 2.56 -10.21
N ALA A 82 1.50 2.02 -9.69
CA ALA A 82 1.51 1.00 -8.65
C ALA A 82 2.21 -0.29 -9.09
N GLU A 83 1.99 -0.73 -10.34
CA GLU A 83 2.66 -1.92 -10.88
C GLU A 83 4.17 -1.71 -11.01
N ILE A 84 4.63 -0.55 -11.48
CA ILE A 84 6.06 -0.25 -11.59
C ILE A 84 6.72 -0.17 -10.21
N LEU A 85 6.05 0.45 -9.23
CA LEU A 85 6.55 0.50 -7.85
C LEU A 85 6.70 -0.91 -7.26
N LYS A 86 5.72 -1.79 -7.48
CA LYS A 86 5.80 -3.19 -7.05
C LYS A 86 6.99 -3.94 -7.69
N GLN A 87 7.28 -3.68 -8.96
CA GLN A 87 8.44 -4.26 -9.64
C GLN A 87 9.77 -3.71 -9.09
N LEU A 88 9.80 -2.42 -8.75
CA LEU A 88 10.94 -1.79 -8.08
C LEU A 88 11.17 -2.36 -6.67
N ASP A 89 10.12 -2.61 -5.88
CA ASP A 89 10.25 -3.21 -4.53
C ASP A 89 10.90 -4.62 -4.59
N VAL A 90 10.64 -5.38 -5.66
CA VAL A 90 11.27 -6.71 -5.87
C VAL A 90 12.76 -6.59 -6.21
N LEU A 91 13.14 -5.56 -6.99
CA LEU A 91 14.52 -5.34 -7.44
C LEU A 91 15.36 -4.56 -6.42
N MET A 92 14.70 -3.74 -5.62
CA MET A 92 15.23 -2.95 -4.53
C MET A 92 14.36 -3.21 -3.31
N PRO A 93 14.54 -4.36 -2.62
CA PRO A 93 13.99 -4.48 -1.28
C PRO A 93 14.62 -3.36 -0.45
N GLU A 94 13.83 -2.33 -0.15
CA GLU A 94 14.21 -1.33 0.84
C GLU A 94 14.41 -2.11 2.14
N SER A 95 15.68 -2.25 2.54
CA SER A 95 16.16 -2.96 3.72
C SER A 95 16.30 -4.48 3.54
N GLU A 96 17.56 -4.96 3.63
CA GLU A 96 17.81 -6.17 4.41
C GLU A 96 17.07 -5.99 5.74
N PRO A 97 16.29 -6.98 6.23
CA PRO A 97 15.53 -6.83 7.46
C PRO A 97 16.45 -6.27 8.53
N SER A 98 16.16 -5.05 8.93
CA SER A 98 16.94 -4.42 9.98
C SER A 98 16.74 -5.27 11.24
N LYS A 99 17.76 -5.38 12.09
CA LYS A 99 17.61 -6.06 13.40
C LYS A 99 16.46 -5.49 14.24
N GLU A 100 15.98 -4.29 13.89
CA GLU A 100 14.86 -3.60 14.49
C GLU A 100 13.52 -4.17 14.03
N GLU A 101 13.37 -4.49 12.73
CA GLU A 101 12.20 -5.19 12.17
C GLU A 101 12.07 -6.61 12.74
N ASP A 102 13.17 -7.37 12.79
CA ASP A 102 13.18 -8.71 13.41
C ASP A 102 12.79 -8.67 14.90
N ARG A 103 13.26 -7.64 15.63
CA ARG A 103 12.91 -7.42 17.04
C ARG A 103 11.44 -7.07 17.22
N LEU A 104 10.89 -6.27 16.31
CA LEU A 104 9.48 -5.89 16.32
C LEU A 104 8.60 -7.10 16.03
N GLU A 105 8.94 -7.91 15.03
CA GLU A 105 8.22 -9.16 14.71
C GLU A 105 8.28 -10.16 15.87
N ALA A 106 9.45 -10.33 16.51
CA ALA A 106 9.58 -11.17 17.70
C ALA A 106 8.72 -10.65 18.87
N ALA A 107 8.65 -9.33 19.07
CA ALA A 107 7.82 -8.72 20.11
C ALA A 107 6.31 -8.89 19.81
N ILE A 108 5.90 -8.81 18.55
CA ILE A 108 4.52 -9.04 18.11
C ILE A 108 4.15 -10.53 18.27
N ALA A 109 5.03 -11.44 17.86
CA ALA A 109 4.84 -12.88 18.02
C ALA A 109 4.71 -13.28 19.50
N ALA A 110 5.55 -12.71 20.37
CA ALA A 110 5.46 -12.91 21.81
C ALA A 110 4.12 -12.40 22.39
N ARG A 111 3.61 -11.26 21.91
CA ARG A 111 2.30 -10.73 22.34
C ARG A 111 1.13 -11.58 21.83
N ARG A 112 1.18 -12.03 20.57
CA ARG A 112 0.13 -12.88 19.97
C ARG A 112 0.06 -14.26 20.64
N GLY A 113 1.22 -14.84 20.98
CA GLY A 113 1.30 -16.11 21.70
C GLY A 113 0.87 -16.03 23.18
N ALA A 114 0.95 -14.85 23.80
CA ALA A 114 0.69 -14.69 25.22
C ALA A 114 -0.75 -14.28 25.60
N THR A 115 -1.53 -13.63 24.72
CA THR A 115 -2.76 -12.96 25.19
C THR A 115 -4.02 -13.00 24.32
N GLU A 116 -3.96 -13.26 23.01
CA GLU A 116 -5.11 -12.93 22.13
C GLU A 116 -5.97 -14.11 21.68
N GLY A 117 -5.42 -15.33 21.59
CA GLY A 117 -6.21 -16.51 21.20
C GLY A 117 -7.28 -16.87 22.23
N ASP A 118 -6.85 -17.13 23.47
CA ASP A 118 -7.70 -17.75 24.49
C ASP A 118 -8.81 -16.82 25.01
N VAL A 119 -8.50 -15.53 25.21
CA VAL A 119 -9.46 -14.56 25.78
C VAL A 119 -10.55 -14.18 24.77
N VAL A 120 -10.21 -14.15 23.48
CA VAL A 120 -11.17 -13.84 22.42
C VAL A 120 -12.05 -15.06 22.13
N GLU A 121 -11.48 -16.27 22.09
CA GLU A 121 -12.27 -17.49 21.95
C GLU A 121 -13.24 -17.71 23.12
N GLU A 122 -12.82 -17.42 24.36
CA GLU A 122 -13.67 -17.52 25.53
C GLU A 122 -14.82 -16.49 25.51
N LYS A 123 -14.55 -15.25 25.10
CA LYS A 123 -15.60 -14.22 24.93
C LYS A 123 -16.58 -14.56 23.81
N ILE A 124 -16.11 -15.18 22.72
CA ILE A 124 -16.96 -15.66 21.62
C ILE A 124 -17.79 -16.87 22.08
N ALA A 125 -17.21 -17.80 22.84
CA ALA A 125 -17.92 -18.94 23.42
C ALA A 125 -19.00 -18.49 24.41
N ALA A 126 -18.71 -17.51 25.28
CA ALA A 126 -19.69 -16.91 26.19
C ALA A 126 -20.86 -16.28 25.42
N ARG A 127 -20.59 -15.53 24.33
CA ARG A 127 -21.64 -14.97 23.47
C ARG A 127 -22.45 -16.03 22.71
N ARG A 128 -21.85 -17.15 22.30
CA ARG A 128 -22.57 -18.27 21.65
C ARG A 128 -23.48 -19.01 22.62
N LYS A 129 -23.06 -19.21 23.87
CA LYS A 129 -23.93 -19.74 24.95
C LYS A 129 -25.12 -18.81 25.22
N MET A 130 -24.90 -17.49 25.15
CA MET A 130 -25.99 -16.51 25.32
C MET A 130 -26.94 -16.41 24.12
N LYS A 131 -26.49 -16.76 22.90
CA LYS A 131 -27.35 -16.81 21.70
C LYS A 131 -28.14 -18.11 21.54
N THR A 132 -27.68 -19.21 22.14
CA THR A 132 -28.39 -20.51 22.11
C THR A 132 -29.52 -20.60 23.15
N ALA A 133 -29.54 -19.70 24.13
CA ALA A 133 -30.75 -19.32 24.87
C ALA A 133 -31.53 -18.26 24.06
N GLY A 134 -32.38 -18.72 23.14
CA GLY A 134 -33.01 -17.89 22.11
C GLY A 134 -33.80 -16.65 22.59
N PRO A 135 -34.01 -15.65 21.71
CA PRO A 135 -34.63 -14.36 22.04
C PRO A 135 -36.17 -14.42 22.21
N THR A 136 -36.78 -15.60 22.27
CA THR A 136 -38.24 -15.76 22.27
C THR A 136 -38.89 -15.67 23.66
N ALA A 137 -38.11 -15.74 24.75
CA ALA A 137 -38.66 -15.65 26.11
C ALA A 137 -38.52 -14.26 26.77
N ALA A 138 -37.46 -13.50 26.47
CA ALA A 138 -37.18 -12.23 27.17
C ALA A 138 -38.04 -11.04 26.68
N LYS A 139 -38.62 -11.10 25.47
CA LYS A 139 -39.54 -10.07 24.96
C LYS A 139 -40.99 -10.22 25.43
N ALA A 140 -41.35 -11.31 26.10
CA ALA A 140 -42.72 -11.56 26.54
C ALA A 140 -43.09 -10.84 27.86
N LYS A 141 -42.12 -10.42 28.68
CA LYS A 141 -42.40 -9.92 30.04
C LYS A 141 -42.41 -8.39 30.20
N ALA A 142 -42.13 -7.63 29.14
CA ALA A 142 -42.12 -6.15 29.15
C ALA A 142 -43.27 -5.51 28.34
N ARG A 143 -44.27 -6.29 27.88
CA ARG A 143 -45.40 -5.78 27.09
C ARG A 143 -46.72 -5.67 27.85
N THR A 144 -46.70 -5.63 29.17
CA THR A 144 -47.90 -5.31 29.96
C THR A 144 -48.05 -3.80 30.07
N GLY A 145 -48.50 -3.15 28.98
CA GLY A 145 -48.90 -1.74 29.02
C GLY A 145 -48.78 -0.94 27.72
N SER A 146 -48.97 -1.52 26.53
CA SER A 146 -49.06 -0.71 25.31
C SER A 146 -50.48 -0.12 25.18
N LYS A 147 -50.62 1.20 25.27
CA LYS A 147 -51.78 1.92 24.71
C LYS A 147 -51.61 1.99 23.18
N PHE A 148 -52.70 2.21 22.44
CA PHE A 148 -52.66 2.44 21.00
C PHE A 148 -52.93 3.91 20.71
N CYS A 149 -52.24 4.48 19.72
CA CYS A 149 -52.47 5.86 19.28
C CYS A 149 -53.85 5.99 18.60
N ALA A 150 -54.66 6.96 19.00
CA ALA A 150 -56.00 7.18 18.44
C ALA A 150 -55.99 7.70 16.98
N ALA A 151 -54.90 8.35 16.55
CA ALA A 151 -54.78 8.92 15.21
C ALA A 151 -54.30 7.90 14.16
N CYS A 152 -53.32 7.05 14.49
CA CYS A 152 -52.70 6.13 13.54
C CYS A 152 -52.83 4.64 13.90
N GLY A 153 -53.41 4.30 15.05
CA GLY A 153 -53.66 2.92 15.49
C GLY A 153 -52.43 2.11 15.91
N LYS A 154 -51.23 2.71 15.89
CA LYS A 154 -49.98 1.99 16.24
C LYS A 154 -49.76 1.92 17.76
N PRO A 155 -49.08 0.87 18.27
CA PRO A 155 -48.81 0.72 19.69
C PRO A 155 -47.80 1.77 20.18
N VAL A 156 -48.09 2.37 21.33
CA VAL A 156 -47.26 3.39 21.99
C VAL A 156 -46.89 2.93 23.40
N GLN A 157 -45.73 3.36 23.88
CA GLN A 157 -45.23 2.96 25.20
C GLN A 157 -45.86 3.83 26.30
N LEU A 158 -46.01 3.26 27.49
CA LEU A 158 -46.52 3.97 28.65
C LEU A 158 -45.48 5.01 29.10
N GLY A 159 -45.67 6.28 28.73
CA GLY A 159 -44.75 7.38 29.02
C GLY A 159 -44.42 8.27 27.82
N ASP A 160 -44.78 7.85 26.61
CA ASP A 160 -44.61 8.66 25.41
C ASP A 160 -45.58 9.86 25.43
N ARG A 161 -45.07 11.08 25.25
CA ARG A 161 -45.89 12.31 25.10
C ARG A 161 -46.40 12.52 23.67
N PHE A 162 -45.73 11.90 22.70
CA PHE A 162 -46.02 11.98 21.28
C PHE A 162 -45.86 10.58 20.65
N CYS A 163 -46.64 10.28 19.62
CA CYS A 163 -46.57 9.02 18.91
C CYS A 163 -45.28 8.95 18.07
N PRO A 164 -44.39 7.96 18.25
CA PRO A 164 -43.15 7.85 17.49
C PRO A 164 -43.36 7.50 16.00
N SER A 165 -44.58 7.15 15.60
CA SER A 165 -44.90 6.80 14.22
C SER A 165 -45.61 7.88 13.41
N CYS A 166 -46.36 8.79 14.05
CA CYS A 166 -47.10 9.83 13.35
C CYS A 166 -46.89 11.24 13.94
N GLY A 167 -46.18 11.37 15.06
CA GLY A 167 -45.88 12.66 15.71
C GLY A 167 -47.02 13.27 16.52
N GLU A 168 -48.22 12.68 16.49
CA GLU A 168 -49.39 13.19 17.21
C GLU A 168 -49.22 13.09 18.74
N ALA A 169 -49.73 14.07 19.49
CA ALA A 169 -49.74 14.01 20.95
C ALA A 169 -50.63 12.87 21.47
N LEU A 170 -50.19 12.17 22.52
CA LEU A 170 -50.85 10.97 23.08
C LEU A 170 -51.71 11.26 24.31
#